data_AF-A0A953A1C1-F1
#
_entry.id   AF-A0A953A1C1-F1
#
_cell.length_a   1.000
_cell.length_b   1.000
_cell.length_c   1.000
_cell.angle_alpha   90.00
_cell.angle_beta   90.00
_cell.angle_gamma   90.00
#
_symmetry.space_group_name_H-M   'P 1'
#
loop_
_entity.id
_entity.type
_entity.pdbx_description
1 polymer ?
#
loop_
_entity_poly.entity_id
_entity_poly.type
_entity_poly.pdbx_seq_one_letter_code
_entity_poly.pdbx_strand_id
1 'polypeptide(L)'
;MQWSLPAKRRQRLLQWVGFGVCEVALVVALFWVHEVLRGLAMGTREAATANAELVIAVERAVGLFQEAHLQAWVLEHPRLIDIFNWIYVYVHLPATLLFGLGILCLRPHRFVETRNIYLTLLAVAIPVYWLFPLAPPRYFPDLGFVDTVKRFSSTNFDANADTLLYNPFAAMPSMHVAFALFVALGVIRLSRSRLRWAALGYWVLVNIVVVGTGNHYIVDGIAGSLLTLAAYVLVPRLSTRLRRPSYLPWTGITLDGW
;
A
#
# COMPACT_ATOMS: atom_id res chain seq x y z
N MET A 1 4.43 -8.31 47.47
CA MET A 1 3.40 -7.31 47.11
C MET A 1 2.98 -7.58 45.66
N GLN A 2 1.93 -8.38 45.44
CA GLN A 2 1.43 -8.70 44.10
C GLN A 2 0.48 -7.60 43.63
N TRP A 3 0.92 -6.77 42.69
CA TRP A 3 0.08 -5.78 42.02
C TRP A 3 -0.88 -6.51 41.07
N SER A 4 -2.02 -7.00 41.57
CA SER A 4 -3.08 -7.55 40.73
C SER A 4 -4.03 -6.43 40.29
N LEU A 5 -4.26 -6.33 38.98
CA LEU A 5 -5.29 -5.43 38.45
C LEU A 5 -6.66 -5.85 38.98
N PRO A 6 -7.55 -4.90 39.35
CA PRO A 6 -8.94 -5.21 39.68
C PRO A 6 -9.58 -6.10 38.61
N ALA A 7 -10.37 -7.11 38.98
CA ALA A 7 -10.89 -8.13 38.06
C ALA A 7 -11.54 -7.54 36.79
N LYS A 8 -12.27 -6.43 36.92
CA LYS A 8 -12.87 -5.69 35.78
C LYS A 8 -11.83 -5.07 34.84
N ARG A 9 -10.71 -4.55 35.36
CA ARG A 9 -9.59 -4.02 34.53
C ARG A 9 -8.85 -5.14 33.82
N ARG A 10 -8.61 -6.27 34.51
CA ARG A 10 -8.01 -7.47 33.90
C ARG A 10 -8.86 -8.03 32.76
N GLN A 11 -10.17 -8.13 32.97
CA GLN A 11 -11.11 -8.61 31.94
C GLN A 11 -11.13 -7.69 30.72
N ARG A 12 -11.22 -6.36 30.92
CA ARG A 12 -11.14 -5.38 29.82
C ARG A 12 -9.83 -5.48 29.04
N LEU A 13 -8.70 -5.65 29.73
CA LEU A 13 -7.39 -5.81 29.09
C LEU A 13 -7.34 -7.08 28.23
N LEU A 14 -7.78 -8.22 28.77
CA LEU A 14 -7.83 -9.49 28.04
C LEU A 14 -8.71 -9.40 26.80
N GLN A 15 -9.86 -8.74 26.90
CA GLN A 15 -10.75 -8.54 25.75
C GLN A 15 -10.12 -7.61 24.69
N TRP A 16 -9.44 -6.55 25.11
CA TRP A 16 -8.69 -5.66 24.21
C TRP A 16 -7.59 -6.40 23.46
N VAL A 17 -6.80 -7.19 24.17
CA VAL A 17 -5.73 -8.01 23.58
C VAL A 17 -6.35 -9.02 22.61
N GLY A 18 -7.43 -9.70 23.00
CA GLY A 18 -8.14 -10.64 22.13
C GLY A 18 -8.65 -9.99 20.84
N PHE A 19 -9.31 -8.83 20.95
CA PHE A 19 -9.74 -8.05 19.78
C PHE A 19 -8.55 -7.69 18.87
N GLY A 20 -7.50 -7.10 19.44
CA GLY A 20 -6.31 -6.72 18.68
C GLY A 20 -5.65 -7.89 17.97
N VAL A 21 -5.54 -9.05 18.64
CA VAL A 21 -4.98 -10.28 18.06
C VAL A 21 -5.84 -10.77 16.89
N CYS A 22 -7.17 -10.85 17.05
CA CYS A 22 -8.07 -11.26 15.97
C CYS A 22 -7.99 -10.32 14.76
N GLU A 23 -7.95 -9.02 15.01
CA GLU A 23 -7.88 -7.98 13.98
C GLU A 23 -6.56 -8.02 13.21
N VAL A 24 -5.43 -8.13 13.91
CA VAL A 24 -4.11 -8.28 13.28
C VAL A 24 -4.03 -9.59 12.52
N ALA A 25 -4.52 -10.70 13.09
CA ALA A 25 -4.55 -11.99 12.42
C ALA A 25 -5.40 -11.95 11.14
N LEU A 26 -6.56 -11.28 11.16
CA LEU A 26 -7.39 -11.08 9.98
C LEU A 26 -6.65 -10.28 8.89
N VAL A 27 -6.02 -9.17 9.25
CA VAL A 27 -5.27 -8.34 8.28
C VAL A 27 -4.10 -9.12 7.68
N VAL A 28 -3.35 -9.84 8.51
CA VAL A 28 -2.22 -10.67 8.05
C VAL A 28 -2.71 -11.79 7.12
N ALA A 29 -3.78 -12.49 7.49
CA ALA A 29 -4.35 -13.55 6.66
C ALA A 29 -4.82 -13.01 5.30
N LEU A 30 -5.57 -11.90 5.29
CA LEU A 30 -6.06 -11.31 4.03
C LEU A 30 -4.94 -10.67 3.20
N PHE A 31 -3.87 -10.18 3.83
CA PHE A 31 -2.67 -9.74 3.12
C PHE A 31 -2.00 -10.91 2.39
N TRP A 32 -1.84 -12.06 3.05
CA TRP A 32 -1.30 -13.25 2.38
C TRP A 32 -2.19 -13.78 1.26
N VAL A 33 -3.51 -13.75 1.46
CA VAL A 33 -4.47 -14.06 0.38
C VAL A 33 -4.27 -13.09 -0.80
N HIS A 34 -4.11 -11.79 -0.53
CA HIS A 34 -3.81 -10.80 -1.57
C HIS A 34 -2.51 -11.13 -2.30
N GLU A 35 -1.41 -11.43 -1.60
CA GLU A 35 -0.12 -11.73 -2.24
C GLU A 35 -0.20 -12.98 -3.14
N VAL A 36 -0.91 -14.03 -2.71
CA VAL A 36 -1.15 -15.22 -3.54
C VAL A 36 -2.01 -14.89 -4.75
N LEU A 37 -3.13 -14.21 -4.56
CA LEU A 37 -4.00 -13.81 -5.68
C LEU A 37 -3.29 -12.87 -6.65
N ARG A 38 -2.43 -11.99 -6.16
CA ARG A 38 -1.62 -11.09 -6.99
C ARG A 38 -0.68 -11.87 -7.89
N GLY A 39 0.01 -12.87 -7.36
CA GLY A 39 0.89 -13.73 -8.16
C GLY A 39 0.13 -14.62 -9.14
N LEU A 40 -1.07 -15.09 -8.79
CA LEU A 40 -1.95 -15.82 -9.70
C LEU A 40 -2.56 -14.94 -10.80
N ALA A 41 -2.74 -13.65 -10.54
CA ALA A 41 -3.21 -12.65 -11.51
C ALA A 41 -2.11 -12.22 -12.51
N MET A 42 -1.10 -13.06 -12.74
CA MET A 42 -0.04 -12.76 -13.70
C MET A 42 -0.60 -12.86 -15.13
N GLY A 43 -0.65 -11.73 -15.82
CA GLY A 43 -0.98 -11.69 -17.25
C GLY A 43 0.17 -12.20 -18.13
N THR A 44 -0.07 -12.28 -19.44
CA THR A 44 1.00 -12.61 -20.40
C THR A 44 1.91 -11.41 -20.61
N ARG A 45 3.18 -11.68 -20.97
CA ARG A 45 4.14 -10.63 -21.28
C ARG A 45 3.67 -9.76 -22.44
N GLU A 46 3.09 -10.38 -23.46
CA GLU A 46 2.59 -9.71 -24.66
C GLU A 46 1.48 -8.72 -24.32
N ALA A 47 0.49 -9.14 -23.51
CA ALA A 47 -0.58 -8.25 -23.06
C ALA A 47 -0.05 -7.12 -22.17
N ALA A 48 0.89 -7.44 -21.26
CA ALA A 48 1.49 -6.46 -20.37
C ALA A 48 2.29 -5.38 -21.11
N THR A 49 3.03 -5.77 -22.15
CA THR A 49 3.77 -4.85 -23.01
C THR A 49 2.83 -3.98 -23.85
N ALA A 50 1.79 -4.56 -24.46
CA ALA A 50 0.82 -3.80 -25.23
C ALA A 50 0.07 -2.75 -24.39
N ASN A 51 -0.30 -3.11 -23.15
CA ASN A 51 -0.88 -2.17 -22.19
C ASN A 51 0.10 -1.06 -21.79
N ALA A 52 1.39 -1.37 -21.66
CA ALA A 52 2.42 -0.37 -21.38
C ALA A 52 2.62 0.60 -22.54
N GLU A 53 2.65 0.12 -23.78
CA GLU A 53 2.69 0.98 -24.97
C GLU A 53 1.48 1.93 -25.03
N LEU A 54 0.28 1.44 -24.67
CA LEU A 54 -0.91 2.26 -24.55
C LEU A 54 -0.76 3.35 -23.47
N VAL A 55 -0.29 2.99 -22.27
CA VAL A 55 -0.05 3.95 -21.18
C VAL A 55 0.95 5.02 -21.60
N ILE A 56 2.07 4.61 -22.19
CA ILE A 56 3.11 5.52 -22.71
C ILE A 56 2.54 6.45 -23.77
N ALA A 57 1.72 5.94 -24.70
CA ALA A 57 1.09 6.75 -25.74
C ALA A 57 0.14 7.79 -25.13
N VAL A 58 -0.66 7.40 -24.14
CA VAL A 58 -1.55 8.32 -23.41
C VAL A 58 -0.75 9.38 -22.67
N GLU A 59 0.27 9.00 -21.89
CA GLU A 59 1.13 9.93 -21.16
C GLU A 59 1.83 10.92 -22.09
N ARG A 60 2.32 10.47 -23.25
CA ARG A 60 2.91 11.35 -24.27
C ARG A 60 1.87 12.31 -24.85
N ALA A 61 0.66 11.83 -25.14
CA ALA A 61 -0.41 12.66 -25.70
C ALA A 61 -0.85 13.79 -24.75
N VAL A 62 -0.78 13.58 -23.43
CA VAL A 62 -1.13 14.59 -22.43
C VAL A 62 0.10 15.32 -21.83
N GLY A 63 1.31 15.05 -22.33
CA GLY A 63 2.55 15.67 -21.86
C GLY A 63 3.04 15.22 -20.49
N LEU A 64 2.53 14.10 -19.96
CA LEU A 64 2.91 13.53 -18.67
C LEU A 64 4.13 12.61 -18.74
N PHE A 65 4.52 12.11 -19.92
CA PHE A 65 5.63 11.18 -20.06
C PHE A 65 6.98 11.85 -19.70
N GLN A 66 7.38 11.73 -18.43
CA GLN A 66 8.55 12.38 -17.81
C GLN A 66 9.37 11.41 -16.95
N GLU A 67 8.95 10.15 -16.88
CA GLU A 67 9.55 9.08 -16.09
C GLU A 67 11.02 8.88 -16.47
N ALA A 68 11.31 8.85 -17.78
CA ALA A 68 12.67 8.70 -18.29
C ALA A 68 13.58 9.87 -17.90
N HIS A 69 13.07 11.11 -17.92
CA HIS A 69 13.84 12.27 -17.47
C HIS A 69 14.12 12.23 -15.97
N LEU A 70 13.10 11.91 -15.15
CA LEU A 70 13.27 11.76 -13.71
C LEU A 70 14.26 10.65 -13.37
N GLN A 71 14.12 9.48 -14.00
CA GLN A 71 15.04 8.36 -13.76
C GLN A 71 16.47 8.70 -14.22
N ALA A 72 16.65 9.36 -15.37
CA ALA A 72 17.98 9.79 -15.82
C ALA A 72 18.67 10.70 -14.78
N TRP A 73 17.95 11.67 -14.22
CA TRP A 73 18.46 12.52 -13.15
C TRP A 73 18.83 11.73 -11.87
N VAL A 74 18.02 10.73 -11.50
CA VAL A 74 18.33 9.85 -10.36
C VAL A 74 19.59 9.01 -10.64
N LEU A 75 19.75 8.52 -11.87
CA LEU A 75 20.90 7.71 -12.29
C LEU A 75 22.23 8.46 -12.23
N GLU A 76 22.22 9.79 -12.37
CA GLU A 76 23.41 10.64 -12.19
C GLU A 76 23.93 10.68 -10.73
N HIS A 77 23.13 10.20 -9.77
CA HIS A 77 23.41 10.31 -8.34
C HIS A 77 23.39 8.93 -7.67
N PRO A 78 24.51 8.18 -7.65
CA PRO A 78 24.56 6.80 -7.14
C PRO A 78 23.98 6.62 -5.74
N ARG A 79 24.26 7.55 -4.81
CA ARG A 79 23.70 7.51 -3.44
C ARG A 79 22.17 7.65 -3.42
N LEU A 80 21.59 8.42 -4.34
CA LEU A 80 20.13 8.55 -4.44
C LEU A 80 19.50 7.26 -4.94
N ILE A 81 20.14 6.55 -5.87
CA ILE A 81 19.69 5.24 -6.34
C ILE A 81 19.60 4.26 -5.16
N ASP A 82 20.63 4.17 -4.34
CA ASP A 82 20.66 3.27 -3.18
C ASP A 82 19.54 3.60 -2.18
N ILE A 83 19.36 4.89 -1.88
CA ILE A 83 18.29 5.36 -0.99
C ILE A 83 16.92 5.04 -1.58
N PHE A 84 16.71 5.28 -2.88
CA PHE A 84 15.42 5.07 -3.53
C PHE A 84 15.09 3.58 -3.61
N ASN A 85 16.03 2.75 -4.00
CA ASN A 85 15.88 1.30 -3.98
C ASN A 85 15.57 0.79 -2.57
N TRP A 86 16.25 1.31 -1.54
CA TRP A 86 15.98 0.93 -0.15
C TRP A 86 14.57 1.35 0.29
N ILE A 87 14.14 2.59 -0.03
CA ILE A 87 12.80 3.07 0.28
C ILE A 87 11.74 2.22 -0.43
N TYR A 88 11.94 1.96 -1.72
CA TYR A 88 11.06 1.14 -2.54
C TYR A 88 10.84 -0.24 -1.91
N VAL A 89 11.92 -0.94 -1.58
CA VAL A 89 11.87 -2.30 -1.04
C VAL A 89 11.33 -2.34 0.39
N TYR A 90 11.79 -1.44 1.27
CA TYR A 90 11.67 -1.66 2.72
C TYR A 90 10.71 -0.76 3.46
N VAL A 91 10.26 0.37 2.91
CA VAL A 91 9.55 1.38 3.73
C VAL A 91 8.04 1.17 3.75
N HIS A 92 7.44 0.75 2.64
CA HIS A 92 5.98 0.79 2.50
C HIS A 92 5.24 -0.17 3.46
N LEU A 93 5.70 -1.42 3.63
CA LEU A 93 5.06 -2.37 4.56
C LEU A 93 5.23 -1.94 6.02
N PRO A 94 6.44 -1.61 6.52
CA PRO A 94 6.60 -1.15 7.90
C PRO A 94 5.85 0.14 8.18
N ALA A 95 5.84 1.11 7.27
CA ALA A 95 5.09 2.35 7.45
C ALA A 95 3.59 2.08 7.60
N THR A 96 3.03 1.20 6.76
CA THR A 96 1.61 0.81 6.82
C THR A 96 1.29 0.04 8.09
N LEU A 97 2.17 -0.88 8.50
CA LEU A 97 2.03 -1.66 9.74
C LEU A 97 2.07 -0.76 10.97
N LEU A 98 3.07 0.12 11.07
CA LEU A 98 3.22 1.06 12.19
C LEU A 98 2.02 2.00 12.28
N PHE A 99 1.52 2.48 11.13
CA PHE A 99 0.29 3.26 11.10
C PHE A 99 -0.90 2.44 11.62
N GLY A 100 -1.12 1.23 11.11
CA GLY A 100 -2.22 0.36 11.54
C GLY A 100 -2.18 0.03 13.04
N LEU A 101 -1.02 -0.38 13.56
CA LEU A 101 -0.80 -0.62 14.98
C LEU A 101 -1.00 0.66 15.80
N GLY A 102 -0.50 1.79 15.32
CA GLY A 102 -0.73 3.10 15.93
C GLY A 102 -2.22 3.43 16.04
N ILE A 103 -3.02 3.13 15.02
CA ILE A 103 -4.48 3.31 15.07
C ILE A 103 -5.11 2.35 16.08
N LEU A 104 -4.70 1.08 16.07
CA LEU A 104 -5.22 0.07 16.99
C LEU A 104 -4.96 0.48 18.46
N CYS A 105 -3.77 0.98 18.76
CA CYS A 105 -3.39 1.37 20.12
C CYS A 105 -3.95 2.72 20.55
N LEU A 106 -3.93 3.72 19.65
CA LEU A 106 -4.23 5.11 20.02
C LEU A 106 -5.67 5.52 19.72
N ARG A 107 -6.30 4.94 18.69
CA ARG A 107 -7.64 5.32 18.19
C ARG A 107 -8.45 4.09 17.74
N PRO A 108 -8.63 3.08 18.60
CA PRO A 108 -9.21 1.80 18.21
C PRO A 108 -10.65 1.89 17.67
N HIS A 109 -11.44 2.89 18.11
CA HIS A 109 -12.78 3.15 17.60
C HIS A 109 -12.80 3.46 16.08
N ARG A 110 -11.67 3.87 15.49
CA ARG A 110 -11.50 4.08 14.05
C ARG A 110 -10.74 2.95 13.35
N PHE A 111 -10.25 1.96 14.10
CA PHE A 111 -9.42 0.89 13.56
C PHE A 111 -10.17 0.08 12.50
N VAL A 112 -11.39 -0.38 12.81
CA VAL A 112 -12.20 -1.21 11.88
C VAL A 112 -12.48 -0.49 10.57
N GLU A 113 -12.82 0.80 10.62
CA GLU A 113 -13.02 1.61 9.40
C GLU A 113 -11.73 1.75 8.60
N THR A 114 -10.62 2.08 9.28
CA THR A 114 -9.30 2.25 8.66
C THR A 114 -8.79 0.95 8.04
N ARG A 115 -9.00 -0.18 8.73
CA ARG A 115 -8.74 -1.54 8.26
C ARG A 115 -9.57 -1.86 7.02
N ASN A 116 -10.87 -1.57 7.02
CA ASN A 116 -11.73 -1.83 5.86
C ASN A 116 -11.30 -1.02 4.64
N ILE A 117 -10.83 0.21 4.82
CA ILE A 117 -10.24 1.00 3.74
C ILE A 117 -9.01 0.29 3.18
N TYR A 118 -8.06 -0.10 4.04
CA TYR A 118 -6.86 -0.84 3.62
C TYR A 118 -7.19 -2.13 2.86
N LEU A 119 -8.08 -2.96 3.42
CA LEU A 119 -8.51 -4.21 2.79
C LEU A 119 -9.24 -3.98 1.46
N THR A 120 -9.93 -2.85 1.31
CA THR A 120 -10.55 -2.46 0.03
C THR A 120 -9.49 -2.15 -1.02
N LEU A 121 -8.38 -1.49 -0.66
CA LEU A 121 -7.25 -1.25 -1.58
C LEU A 121 -6.68 -2.58 -2.07
N LEU A 122 -6.42 -3.51 -1.15
CA LEU A 122 -5.93 -4.86 -1.48
C LEU A 122 -6.90 -5.61 -2.39
N ALA A 123 -8.20 -5.58 -2.09
CA ALA A 123 -9.21 -6.32 -2.82
C ALA A 123 -9.42 -5.77 -4.24
N VAL A 124 -9.41 -4.45 -4.43
CA VAL A 124 -9.64 -3.81 -5.73
C VAL A 124 -8.42 -3.92 -6.65
N ALA A 125 -7.20 -3.96 -6.10
CA ALA A 125 -5.99 -4.09 -6.91
C ALA A 125 -5.95 -5.42 -7.69
N ILE A 126 -6.43 -6.52 -7.12
CA ILE A 126 -6.42 -7.86 -7.73
C ILE A 126 -7.13 -7.91 -9.10
N PRO A 127 -8.42 -7.53 -9.24
CA PRO A 127 -9.09 -7.56 -10.53
C PRO A 127 -8.44 -6.60 -11.53
N VAL A 128 -7.83 -5.49 -11.09
CA VAL A 128 -7.11 -4.59 -12.00
C VAL A 128 -5.86 -5.27 -12.55
N TYR A 129 -5.06 -5.94 -11.73
CA TYR A 129 -3.89 -6.70 -12.21
C TYR A 129 -4.26 -7.82 -13.17
N TRP A 130 -5.41 -8.44 -12.96
CA TRP A 130 -5.90 -9.50 -13.83
C TRP A 130 -6.44 -8.97 -15.17
N LEU A 131 -7.21 -7.88 -15.14
CA LEU A 131 -7.83 -7.30 -16.34
C LEU A 131 -6.88 -6.41 -17.15
N PHE A 132 -5.90 -5.80 -16.49
CA PHE A 132 -4.94 -4.87 -17.07
C PHE A 132 -3.53 -5.16 -16.54
N PRO A 133 -2.92 -6.31 -16.93
CA PRO A 133 -1.52 -6.54 -16.65
C PRO A 133 -0.70 -5.45 -17.34
N LEU A 134 0.29 -4.88 -16.66
CA LEU A 134 1.05 -3.73 -17.13
C LEU A 134 2.53 -3.92 -16.88
N ALA A 135 3.32 -3.91 -17.97
CA ALA A 135 4.78 -4.01 -17.87
C ALA A 135 5.36 -2.68 -17.35
N PRO A 136 6.17 -2.70 -16.28
CA PRO A 136 6.73 -1.49 -15.69
C PRO A 136 7.81 -0.85 -16.59
N PRO A 137 8.15 0.45 -16.39
CA PRO A 137 9.09 1.17 -17.24
C PRO A 137 10.46 0.48 -17.41
N ARG A 138 10.97 -0.18 -16.36
CA ARG A 138 12.24 -0.93 -16.36
C ARG A 138 12.34 -2.03 -17.43
N TYR A 139 11.24 -2.41 -18.09
CA TYR A 139 11.24 -3.38 -19.19
C TYR A 139 11.45 -2.75 -20.58
N PHE A 140 11.57 -1.42 -20.65
CA PHE A 140 11.72 -0.65 -21.89
C PHE A 140 13.08 0.08 -21.95
N PRO A 141 14.21 -0.65 -22.05
CA PRO A 141 15.54 -0.03 -22.10
C PRO A 141 15.73 0.88 -23.31
N ASP A 142 15.04 0.60 -24.43
CA ASP A 142 15.07 1.43 -25.64
C ASP A 142 14.48 2.82 -25.43
N LEU A 143 13.69 3.01 -24.37
CA LEU A 143 13.15 4.32 -23.95
C LEU A 143 14.03 5.02 -22.90
N GLY A 144 15.20 4.45 -22.57
CA GLY A 144 16.15 5.00 -21.60
C GLY A 144 15.95 4.51 -20.16
N PHE A 145 15.03 3.56 -19.92
CA PHE A 145 14.81 3.04 -18.57
C PHE A 145 15.87 2.01 -18.15
N VAL A 146 16.15 1.99 -16.84
CA VAL A 146 17.08 1.03 -16.22
C VAL A 146 16.41 0.34 -15.03
N ASP A 147 16.56 -0.98 -14.94
CA ASP A 147 16.16 -1.73 -13.75
C ASP A 147 17.16 -1.48 -12.61
N THR A 148 16.91 -0.42 -11.83
CA THR A 148 17.83 -0.01 -10.76
C THR A 148 17.83 -0.97 -9.58
N VAL A 149 16.70 -1.65 -9.33
CA VAL A 149 16.56 -2.60 -8.23
C VAL A 149 17.42 -3.82 -8.52
N LYS A 150 17.36 -4.34 -9.74
CA LYS A 150 18.20 -5.47 -10.17
C LYS A 150 19.68 -5.10 -10.27
N ARG A 151 20.00 -3.90 -10.74
CA ARG A 151 21.38 -3.51 -11.05
C ARG A 151 22.18 -2.99 -9.84
N PHE A 152 21.51 -2.38 -8.86
CA PHE A 152 22.19 -1.64 -7.78
C PHE A 152 21.77 -2.06 -6.38
N SER A 153 20.72 -2.87 -6.20
CA SER A 153 20.41 -3.39 -4.88
C SER A 153 21.36 -4.55 -4.53
N SER A 154 22.13 -4.41 -3.45
CA SER A 154 22.92 -5.50 -2.86
C SER A 154 22.06 -6.57 -2.19
N THR A 155 20.74 -6.40 -2.21
CA THR A 155 19.76 -7.33 -1.68
C THR A 155 19.29 -8.21 -2.84
N ASN A 156 19.38 -9.53 -2.67
CA ASN A 156 18.92 -10.52 -3.65
C ASN A 156 17.39 -10.45 -3.80
N PHE A 157 16.88 -9.43 -4.48
CA PHE A 157 15.46 -9.34 -4.86
C PHE A 157 15.07 -10.49 -5.80
N ASP A 158 16.07 -11.09 -6.47
CA ASP A 158 15.95 -12.35 -7.23
C ASP A 158 15.44 -13.53 -6.40
N ALA A 159 15.63 -13.55 -5.07
CA ALA A 159 15.13 -14.63 -4.22
C ALA A 159 13.59 -14.76 -4.23
N ASN A 160 12.88 -13.69 -4.62
CA ASN A 160 11.43 -13.69 -4.73
C ASN A 160 10.93 -13.84 -6.19
N ALA A 161 11.80 -13.71 -7.20
CA ALA A 161 11.40 -13.72 -8.61
C ALA A 161 10.73 -15.05 -9.04
N ASP A 162 11.10 -16.16 -8.39
CA ASP A 162 10.55 -17.49 -8.63
C ASP A 162 9.43 -17.87 -7.63
N THR A 163 8.98 -16.94 -6.79
CA THR A 163 7.91 -17.23 -5.82
C THR A 163 6.54 -17.03 -6.45
N LEU A 164 5.57 -17.85 -6.02
CA LEU A 164 4.15 -17.71 -6.36
C LEU A 164 3.57 -16.31 -6.05
N LEU A 165 4.29 -15.46 -5.33
CA LEU A 165 3.84 -14.16 -4.84
C LEU A 165 4.34 -13.00 -5.70
N TYR A 166 5.29 -13.26 -6.61
CA TYR A 166 5.86 -12.24 -7.48
C TYR A 166 5.03 -12.08 -8.74
N ASN A 167 4.53 -10.87 -8.98
CA ASN A 167 3.87 -10.50 -10.23
C ASN A 167 4.66 -9.36 -10.89
N PRO A 168 5.42 -9.63 -11.96
CA PRO A 168 6.21 -8.61 -12.64
C PRO A 168 5.37 -7.59 -13.41
N PHE A 169 4.08 -7.87 -13.65
CA PHE A 169 3.16 -7.06 -14.46
C PHE A 169 2.10 -6.34 -13.61
N ALA A 170 2.28 -6.26 -12.30
CA ALA A 170 1.37 -5.60 -11.37
C ALA A 170 1.73 -4.11 -11.15
N ALA A 171 2.03 -3.37 -12.23
CA ALA A 171 2.45 -1.96 -12.13
C ALA A 171 1.27 -1.02 -11.77
N MET A 172 0.09 -1.17 -12.38
CA MET A 172 -1.07 -0.32 -12.10
C MET A 172 -2.19 -1.08 -11.37
N PRO A 173 -2.78 -0.53 -10.29
CA PRO A 173 -2.39 0.68 -9.58
C PRO A 173 -1.12 0.49 -8.73
N SER A 174 -0.38 1.58 -8.50
CA SER A 174 0.79 1.53 -7.62
C SER A 174 0.37 1.39 -6.14
N MET A 175 0.55 0.21 -5.57
CA MET A 175 0.21 -0.05 -4.16
C MET A 175 1.15 0.66 -3.18
N HIS A 176 2.40 0.91 -3.57
CA HIS A 176 3.32 1.78 -2.84
C HIS A 176 2.70 3.17 -2.62
N VAL A 177 2.24 3.79 -3.71
CA VAL A 177 1.61 5.11 -3.67
C VAL A 177 0.26 5.08 -2.95
N ALA A 178 -0.55 4.06 -3.22
CA ALA A 178 -1.85 3.88 -2.57
C ALA A 178 -1.71 3.79 -1.03
N PHE A 179 -0.76 2.99 -0.55
CA PHE A 179 -0.47 2.85 0.88
C PHE A 179 0.13 4.11 1.49
N ALA A 180 1.04 4.78 0.78
CA ALA A 180 1.63 6.02 1.27
C ALA A 180 0.56 7.11 1.44
N LEU A 181 -0.35 7.25 0.47
CA LEU A 181 -1.49 8.16 0.60
C LEU A 181 -2.45 7.70 1.70
N PHE A 182 -2.61 6.38 1.87
CA PHE A 182 -3.46 5.85 2.92
C PHE A 182 -2.97 6.24 4.31
N VAL A 183 -1.68 6.07 4.58
CA VAL A 183 -1.04 6.55 5.80
C VAL A 183 -1.21 8.07 5.93
N ALA A 184 -0.98 8.83 4.87
CA ALA A 184 -1.09 10.29 4.89
C ALA A 184 -2.48 10.80 5.25
N LEU A 185 -3.52 10.31 4.57
CA LEU A 185 -4.91 10.68 4.83
C LEU A 185 -5.37 10.20 6.21
N GLY A 186 -4.92 9.02 6.63
CA GLY A 186 -5.12 8.52 7.98
C GLY A 186 -4.58 9.47 9.05
N VAL A 187 -3.31 9.88 8.92
CA VAL A 187 -2.68 10.86 9.84
C VAL A 187 -3.43 12.19 9.82
N ILE A 188 -3.81 12.70 8.64
CA ILE A 188 -4.58 13.95 8.49
C ILE A 188 -5.92 13.90 9.23
N ARG A 189 -6.64 12.78 9.17
CA ARG A 189 -7.95 12.61 9.84
C ARG A 189 -7.86 12.51 11.35
N LEU A 190 -6.69 12.19 11.89
CA LEU A 190 -6.49 11.81 13.29
C LEU A 190 -5.64 12.81 14.08
N SER A 191 -4.84 13.61 13.39
CA SER A 191 -3.94 14.58 14.00
C SER A 191 -4.01 15.94 13.31
N ARG A 192 -4.02 17.02 14.12
CA ARG A 192 -3.84 18.40 13.64
C ARG A 192 -2.39 18.87 13.73
N SER A 193 -1.47 18.03 14.18
CA SER A 193 -0.06 18.38 14.32
C SER A 193 0.64 18.50 12.97
N ARG A 194 1.88 19.02 12.98
CA ARG A 194 2.73 19.12 11.78
C ARG A 194 3.03 17.78 11.13
N LEU A 195 2.75 16.65 11.79
CA LEU A 195 2.90 15.29 11.24
C LEU A 195 2.11 15.08 9.95
N ARG A 196 0.99 15.80 9.74
CA ARG A 196 0.22 15.72 8.49
C ARG A 196 1.05 16.11 7.26
N TRP A 197 1.95 17.09 7.42
CA TRP A 197 2.81 17.54 6.34
C TRP A 197 3.94 16.55 6.07
N ALA A 198 4.50 15.95 7.12
CA ALA A 198 5.46 14.87 6.97
C ALA A 198 4.84 13.65 6.27
N ALA A 199 3.59 13.31 6.58
CA ALA A 199 2.89 12.20 5.96
C ALA A 199 2.54 12.48 4.48
N LEU A 200 2.16 13.71 4.13
CA LEU A 200 2.03 14.12 2.73
C LEU A 200 3.38 14.13 2.00
N GLY A 201 4.44 14.59 2.65
CA GLY A 201 5.80 14.53 2.12
C GLY A 201 6.25 13.10 1.86
N TYR A 202 5.88 12.15 2.72
CA TYR A 202 6.10 10.72 2.50
C TYR A 202 5.37 10.21 1.25
N TRP A 203 4.10 10.58 1.05
CA TRP A 203 3.37 10.22 -0.19
C TRP A 203 4.03 10.80 -1.45
N VAL A 204 4.45 12.07 -1.43
CA VAL A 204 5.17 12.69 -2.56
C VAL A 204 6.49 11.97 -2.81
N LEU A 205 7.27 11.68 -1.76
CA LEU A 205 8.53 10.96 -1.85
C LEU A 205 8.35 9.58 -2.48
N VAL A 206 7.32 8.83 -2.06
CA VAL A 206 7.06 7.49 -2.63
C VAL A 206 6.74 7.57 -4.12
N ASN A 207 5.98 8.56 -4.59
CA ASN A 207 5.76 8.76 -6.03
C ASN A 207 7.08 8.99 -6.79
N ILE A 208 7.94 9.85 -6.26
CA ILE A 208 9.25 10.13 -6.88
C ILE A 208 10.12 8.86 -6.88
N VAL A 209 10.12 8.09 -5.79
CA VAL A 209 10.91 6.86 -5.66
C VAL A 209 10.46 5.80 -6.65
N VAL A 210 9.15 5.54 -6.78
CA VAL A 210 8.66 4.48 -7.66
C VAL A 210 8.89 4.78 -9.14
N VAL A 211 8.81 6.05 -9.52
CA VAL A 211 9.10 6.50 -10.90
C VAL A 211 10.60 6.53 -11.14
N GLY A 212 11.37 7.12 -10.23
CA GLY A 212 12.83 7.24 -10.34
C GLY A 212 13.57 5.90 -10.34
N THR A 213 12.97 4.85 -9.79
CA THR A 213 13.49 3.47 -9.84
C THR A 213 12.99 2.67 -11.05
N GLY A 214 12.17 3.28 -11.92
CA GLY A 214 11.64 2.65 -13.13
C GLY A 214 10.61 1.56 -12.86
N ASN A 215 10.00 1.54 -11.67
CA ASN A 215 9.04 0.51 -11.28
C ASN A 215 7.59 0.86 -11.62
N HIS A 216 7.29 2.15 -11.80
CA HIS A 216 5.93 2.63 -12.06
C HIS A 216 5.93 3.84 -13.01
N TYR A 217 4.88 3.93 -13.83
CA TYR A 217 4.54 5.15 -14.57
C TYR A 217 3.91 6.19 -13.65
N ILE A 218 3.86 7.46 -14.06
CA ILE A 218 3.15 8.51 -13.32
C ILE A 218 1.67 8.17 -13.20
N VAL A 219 1.05 7.65 -14.28
CA VAL A 219 -0.35 7.21 -14.27
C VAL A 219 -0.62 6.11 -13.24
N ASP A 220 0.33 5.22 -12.95
CA ASP A 220 0.18 4.18 -11.92
C ASP A 220 0.02 4.81 -10.52
N GLY A 221 0.79 5.86 -10.24
CA GLY A 221 0.74 6.63 -9.00
C GLY A 221 -0.55 7.43 -8.87
N ILE A 222 -1.05 7.99 -9.98
CA ILE A 222 -2.37 8.63 -10.04
C ILE A 222 -3.47 7.61 -9.75
N ALA A 223 -3.46 6.45 -10.42
CA ALA A 223 -4.43 5.39 -10.21
C ALA A 223 -4.45 4.90 -8.75
N GLY A 224 -3.28 4.68 -8.15
CA GLY A 224 -3.16 4.32 -6.73
C GLY A 224 -3.70 5.41 -5.79
N SER A 225 -3.43 6.68 -6.10
CA SER A 225 -3.93 7.81 -5.31
C SER A 225 -5.45 7.96 -5.42
N LEU A 226 -6.01 7.84 -6.62
CA LEU A 226 -7.45 7.86 -6.86
C LEU A 226 -8.17 6.70 -6.18
N LEU A 227 -7.61 5.50 -6.24
CA LEU A 227 -8.12 4.33 -5.53
C LEU A 227 -8.20 4.60 -4.03
N THR A 228 -7.12 5.13 -3.44
CA THR A 228 -7.09 5.48 -2.02
C THR A 228 -8.11 6.55 -1.66
N LEU A 229 -8.22 7.63 -2.44
CA LEU A 229 -9.22 8.68 -2.24
C LEU A 229 -10.64 8.12 -2.31
N ALA A 230 -10.94 7.30 -3.32
CA ALA A 230 -12.23 6.65 -3.48
C ALA A 230 -12.56 5.74 -2.27
N ALA A 231 -11.62 4.92 -1.82
CA ALA A 231 -11.81 4.05 -0.65
C ALA A 231 -12.10 4.88 0.63
N TYR A 232 -11.35 5.95 0.85
CA TYR A 232 -11.55 6.86 1.98
C TYR A 232 -12.91 7.60 1.99
N VAL A 233 -13.56 7.67 0.83
CA VAL A 233 -14.83 8.35 0.61
C VAL A 233 -16.01 7.36 0.62
N LEU A 234 -15.85 6.19 -0.01
CA LEU A 234 -16.91 5.21 -0.20
C LEU A 234 -17.04 4.24 0.98
N VAL A 235 -15.93 3.75 1.53
CA VAL A 235 -15.96 2.71 2.58
C VAL A 235 -16.72 3.18 3.83
N PRO A 236 -16.51 4.39 4.38
CA PRO A 236 -17.29 4.84 5.53
C PRO A 236 -18.79 4.90 5.25
N ARG A 237 -19.19 5.37 4.05
CA ARG A 237 -20.61 5.51 3.64
C ARG A 237 -21.31 4.18 3.45
N LEU A 238 -20.60 3.18 2.94
CA LEU A 238 -21.12 1.81 2.81
C LEU A 238 -21.16 1.13 4.19
N SER A 239 -20.14 1.35 5.01
CA SER A 239 -20.06 0.78 6.36
C SER A 239 -21.12 1.31 7.32
N THR A 240 -21.60 2.54 7.15
CA THR A 240 -22.73 3.08 7.93
C THR A 240 -24.08 2.47 7.54
N ARG A 241 -24.20 1.91 6.33
CA ARG A 241 -25.43 1.24 5.87
C ARG A 241 -25.50 -0.21 6.32
N LEU A 242 -24.35 -0.84 6.55
CA LEU A 242 -24.26 -2.18 7.13
C LEU A 242 -24.45 -2.06 8.65
N ARG A 243 -25.44 -2.78 9.21
CA ARG A 243 -25.60 -2.88 10.67
C ARG A 243 -24.29 -3.38 11.27
N ARG A 244 -23.60 -2.52 12.03
CA ARG A 244 -22.48 -2.98 12.85
C ARG A 244 -23.06 -3.96 13.86
N PRO A 245 -22.53 -5.19 13.98
CA PRO A 245 -22.79 -6.00 15.15
C PRO A 245 -22.45 -5.12 16.35
N SER A 246 -23.45 -4.89 17.21
CA SER A 246 -23.26 -4.12 18.44
C SER A 246 -22.37 -4.85 19.43
N TYR A 247 -21.78 -5.99 19.06
CA TYR A 247 -20.77 -6.71 19.80
C TYR A 247 -19.87 -7.54 18.89
N LEU A 248 -18.61 -7.73 19.27
CA LEU A 248 -17.78 -8.80 18.72
C LEU A 248 -18.28 -10.13 19.32
N PRO A 249 -18.72 -11.12 18.51
CA PRO A 249 -19.36 -12.36 18.98
C PRO A 249 -18.57 -13.11 20.07
N TRP A 250 -17.25 -12.94 20.09
CA TRP A 250 -16.33 -13.64 20.98
C TRP A 250 -15.92 -12.86 22.24
N THR A 251 -16.29 -11.58 22.37
CA THR A 251 -15.85 -10.73 23.51
C THR A 251 -16.99 -10.09 24.30
N GLY A 252 -18.21 -10.01 23.74
CA GLY A 252 -19.37 -9.37 24.37
C GLY A 252 -19.23 -7.85 24.55
N ILE A 253 -18.23 -7.21 23.94
CA ILE A 253 -18.00 -5.76 24.04
C ILE A 253 -18.94 -5.03 23.08
N THR A 254 -19.70 -4.06 23.60
CA THR A 254 -20.42 -3.11 22.75
C THR A 254 -19.50 -2.00 22.22
N LEU A 255 -19.51 -1.77 20.91
CA LEU A 255 -18.73 -0.69 20.26
C LEU A 255 -19.17 0.71 20.74
N ASP A 256 -20.39 0.81 21.28
CA ASP A 256 -21.00 2.06 21.76
C ASP A 256 -20.77 2.31 23.26
N GLY A 257 -20.04 1.43 23.95
CA GLY A 257 -19.78 1.51 25.40
C GLY A 257 -18.51 2.25 25.80
N TRP A 258 -17.89 3.01 24.87
CA TRP A 258 -16.63 3.74 25.07
C TRP A 258 -16.84 5.22 25.37
#